data_AF-A0A351R4N9-F1
#
_entry.id   AF-A0A351R4N9-F1
#
_cell.length_a   1.000
_cell.length_b   1.000
_cell.length_c   1.000
_cell.angle_alpha   90.00
_cell.angle_beta   90.00
_cell.angle_gamma   90.00
#
_symmetry.space_group_name_H-M   'P 1'
#
loop_
_entity.id
_entity.type
_entity.pdbx_description
1 polymer ?
#
loop_
_entity_poly.entity_id
_entity_poly.type
_entity_poly.pdbx_seq_one_letter_code
_entity_poly.pdbx_strand_id
1 'polypeptide(L)'
;MLLVYENRTDGIVAEWKKPVHLPPHLHEAIEVVYVTDGDIELGVGQELYHMDEGDFAIVFPNVIHHYQVFGEKESKVIYLYLDPTLFPSYYKELQIYSPKNPVVKKEQVHPDVVNAIKYLVEITEGNPMLIQAYVQMILAHVFAEMPMIDKSAVGSDDLIYNAVEY
;
A
#
# COMPACT_ATOMS: atom_id res chain seq x y z
N MET A 1 -0.85 -10.94 -20.51
CA MET A 1 -1.01 -9.98 -19.40
C MET A 1 0.01 -8.88 -19.61
N LEU A 2 -0.36 -7.61 -19.48
CA LEU A 2 0.53 -6.47 -19.72
C LEU A 2 0.79 -5.78 -18.37
N LEU A 3 2.05 -5.68 -17.96
CA LEU A 3 2.45 -4.90 -16.78
C LEU A 3 2.36 -3.41 -17.12
N VAL A 4 1.77 -2.62 -16.22
CA VAL A 4 1.61 -1.17 -16.40
C VAL A 4 2.44 -0.41 -15.35
N TYR A 5 3.20 0.58 -15.81
CA TYR A 5 3.79 1.58 -14.91
C TYR A 5 2.79 2.73 -14.72
N GLU A 6 2.46 3.05 -13.46
CA GLU A 6 1.64 4.22 -13.13
C GLU A 6 2.52 5.37 -12.63
N ASN A 7 2.47 6.52 -13.29
CA ASN A 7 3.16 7.72 -12.80
C ASN A 7 2.31 8.43 -11.75
N ARG A 8 2.76 8.44 -10.49
CA ARG A 8 2.04 9.01 -9.33
C ARG A 8 2.92 10.04 -8.62
N THR A 9 2.95 11.27 -9.12
CA THR A 9 3.83 12.37 -8.62
C THR A 9 3.10 13.43 -7.80
N ASP A 10 1.92 13.10 -7.27
CA ASP A 10 1.00 14.06 -6.67
C ASP A 10 1.28 14.35 -5.17
N GLY A 11 2.45 13.97 -4.66
CA GLY A 11 2.84 14.16 -3.25
C GLY A 11 2.12 13.17 -2.33
N ILE A 12 1.15 13.66 -1.54
CA ILE A 12 0.33 12.81 -0.66
C ILE A 12 -1.11 12.92 -1.13
N VAL A 13 -1.66 11.81 -1.61
CA VAL A 13 -3.04 11.72 -2.11
C VAL A 13 -3.79 10.68 -1.30
N ALA A 14 -5.01 11.02 -0.88
CA ALA A 14 -5.91 10.13 -0.16
C ALA A 14 -7.25 10.06 -0.90
N GLU A 15 -7.68 8.86 -1.25
CA GLU A 15 -8.87 8.67 -2.08
C GLU A 15 -9.75 7.55 -1.55
N TRP A 16 -11.06 7.82 -1.54
CA TRP A 16 -12.07 6.77 -1.44
C TRP A 16 -12.32 6.18 -2.83
N LYS A 17 -12.16 4.86 -2.98
CA LYS A 17 -12.47 4.18 -4.22
C LYS A 17 -13.34 2.96 -3.99
N LYS A 18 -14.23 2.74 -4.95
CA LYS A 18 -14.78 1.42 -5.22
C LYS A 18 -13.64 0.59 -5.84
N PRO A 19 -13.24 -0.52 -5.21
CA PRO A 19 -12.21 -1.37 -5.80
C PRO A 19 -12.76 -2.06 -7.06
N VAL A 20 -11.87 -2.28 -8.02
CA VAL A 20 -12.13 -3.01 -9.25
C VAL A 20 -10.98 -3.97 -9.48
N HIS A 21 -11.17 -4.96 -10.36
CA HIS A 21 -10.04 -5.74 -10.85
C HIS A 21 -9.02 -4.81 -11.51
N LEU A 22 -7.81 -4.79 -10.96
CA LEU A 22 -6.71 -4.01 -11.48
C LEU A 22 -5.60 -4.99 -11.86
N PRO A 23 -5.12 -5.00 -13.11
CA PRO A 23 -4.05 -5.91 -13.52
C PRO A 23 -2.74 -5.58 -12.79
N PRO A 24 -1.73 -6.47 -12.86
CA PRO A 24 -0.40 -6.18 -12.35
C PRO A 24 0.16 -4.86 -12.84
N HIS A 25 0.59 -4.04 -11.89
CA HIS A 25 1.16 -2.72 -12.11
C HIS A 25 2.22 -2.40 -11.05
N LEU A 26 3.00 -1.34 -11.29
CA LEU A 26 3.96 -0.82 -10.34
C LEU A 26 4.06 0.70 -10.46
N HIS A 27 4.49 1.34 -9.38
CA HIS A 27 4.75 2.78 -9.32
C HIS A 27 5.75 3.11 -8.21
N GLU A 28 6.27 4.33 -8.23
CA GLU A 28 7.24 4.81 -7.24
C GLU A 28 6.59 5.30 -5.93
N ALA A 29 5.27 5.48 -5.89
CA ALA A 29 4.55 5.83 -4.67
C ALA A 29 4.52 4.65 -3.70
N ILE A 30 4.53 4.95 -2.40
CA ILE A 30 4.07 4.02 -1.37
C ILE A 30 2.55 3.98 -1.45
N GLU A 31 1.96 2.80 -1.53
CA GLU A 31 0.51 2.63 -1.52
C GLU A 31 0.05 2.03 -0.20
N VAL A 32 -0.83 2.74 0.50
CA VAL A 32 -1.53 2.25 1.68
C VAL A 32 -2.96 1.93 1.31
N VAL A 33 -3.44 0.79 1.76
CA VAL A 33 -4.79 0.29 1.50
C VAL A 33 -5.48 0.02 2.83
N TYR A 34 -6.70 0.51 2.99
CA TYR A 34 -7.50 0.22 4.17
C TYR A 34 -8.94 -0.09 3.78
N VAL A 35 -9.41 -1.29 4.11
CA VAL A 35 -10.77 -1.73 3.77
C VAL A 35 -11.74 -1.20 4.82
N THR A 36 -12.78 -0.52 4.36
CA THR A 36 -13.75 0.16 5.24
C THR A 36 -15.14 -0.44 5.18
N ASP A 37 -15.43 -1.21 4.13
CA ASP A 37 -16.63 -2.05 3.99
C ASP A 37 -16.34 -3.11 2.93
N GLY A 38 -16.84 -4.33 3.12
CA GLY A 38 -16.63 -5.46 2.20
C GLY A 38 -15.22 -6.04 2.26
N ASP A 39 -14.79 -6.60 1.12
CA ASP A 39 -13.54 -7.34 0.96
C ASP A 39 -12.84 -7.04 -0.38
N ILE A 40 -11.53 -7.25 -0.42
CA ILE A 40 -10.69 -7.23 -1.62
C ILE A 40 -9.57 -8.28 -1.52
N GLU A 41 -8.96 -8.60 -2.66
CA GLU A 41 -7.72 -9.38 -2.73
C GLU A 41 -6.58 -8.49 -3.23
N LEU A 42 -5.48 -8.46 -2.47
CA LEU A 42 -4.23 -7.82 -2.87
C LEU A 42 -3.24 -8.90 -3.31
N GLY A 43 -2.80 -8.86 -4.56
CA GLY A 43 -1.77 -9.77 -5.06
C GLY A 43 -0.39 -9.12 -5.06
N VAL A 44 0.59 -9.76 -4.42
CA VAL A 44 2.00 -9.32 -4.37
C VAL A 44 2.92 -10.53 -4.53
N GLY A 45 3.82 -10.47 -5.52
CA GLY A 45 4.55 -11.66 -5.96
C GLY A 45 3.57 -12.76 -6.41
N GLN A 46 3.81 -14.00 -5.96
CA GLN A 46 2.93 -15.14 -6.27
C GLN A 46 1.76 -15.31 -5.31
N GLU A 47 1.69 -14.49 -4.26
CA GLU A 47 0.70 -14.62 -3.19
C GLU A 47 -0.50 -13.71 -3.44
N LEU A 48 -1.67 -14.18 -3.03
CA LEU A 48 -2.93 -13.42 -3.04
C LEU A 48 -3.46 -13.30 -1.61
N TYR A 49 -3.55 -12.07 -1.12
CA TYR A 49 -3.91 -11.76 0.26
C TYR A 49 -5.34 -11.24 0.36
N HIS A 50 -6.19 -12.01 1.04
CA HIS A 50 -7.57 -11.60 1.34
C HIS A 50 -7.58 -10.52 2.42
N MET A 51 -8.33 -9.44 2.19
CA MET A 51 -8.50 -8.31 3.10
C MET A 51 -9.99 -8.07 3.38
N ASP A 52 -10.35 -8.10 4.66
CA ASP A 52 -11.69 -7.82 5.18
C ASP A 52 -11.79 -6.40 5.75
N GLU A 53 -13.01 -5.95 6.08
CA GLU A 53 -13.25 -4.67 6.74
C GLU A 53 -12.37 -4.45 8.00
N GLY A 54 -11.53 -3.43 7.92
CA GLY A 54 -10.60 -3.02 8.97
C GLY A 54 -9.17 -3.53 8.76
N ASP A 55 -8.93 -4.36 7.75
CA ASP A 55 -7.59 -4.76 7.36
C ASP A 55 -6.84 -3.60 6.70
N PHE A 56 -5.54 -3.57 6.98
CA PHE A 56 -4.58 -2.61 6.46
C PHE A 56 -3.58 -3.33 5.56
N ALA A 57 -3.17 -2.69 4.47
CA ALA A 57 -2.01 -3.12 3.72
C ALA A 57 -1.12 -1.95 3.33
N ILE A 58 0.15 -2.26 3.07
CA ILE A 58 1.09 -1.32 2.49
C ILE A 58 1.97 -1.99 1.45
N VAL A 59 2.08 -1.35 0.29
CA VAL A 59 2.95 -1.75 -0.81
C VAL A 59 4.03 -0.69 -1.01
N PHE A 60 5.28 -1.12 -0.98
CA PHE A 60 6.43 -0.23 -1.12
C PHE A 60 6.72 0.11 -2.58
N PRO A 61 7.47 1.19 -2.86
CA PRO A 61 7.81 1.61 -4.21
C PRO A 61 8.40 0.48 -5.05
N ASN A 62 8.01 0.43 -6.32
CA ASN A 62 8.52 -0.52 -7.32
C ASN A 62 8.24 -2.01 -6.99
N VAL A 63 7.25 -2.29 -6.14
CA VAL A 63 6.72 -3.65 -5.95
C VAL A 63 5.55 -3.86 -6.89
N ILE A 64 5.63 -4.88 -7.75
CA ILE A 64 4.53 -5.25 -8.64
C ILE A 64 3.39 -5.81 -7.79
N HIS A 65 2.21 -5.25 -7.99
CA HIS A 65 1.01 -5.68 -7.28
C HIS A 65 -0.23 -5.52 -8.14
N HIS A 66 -1.34 -6.12 -7.70
CA HIS A 66 -2.61 -6.11 -8.41
C HIS A 66 -3.78 -6.30 -7.45
N TYR A 67 -4.99 -6.02 -7.92
CA TYR A 67 -6.21 -6.20 -7.12
C TYR A 67 -7.21 -7.09 -7.81
N GLN A 68 -7.87 -7.94 -7.03
CA GLN A 68 -9.05 -8.68 -7.46
C GLN A 68 -10.21 -8.44 -6.50
N VAL A 69 -11.43 -8.41 -7.03
CA VAL A 69 -12.65 -8.22 -6.26
C VAL A 69 -13.57 -9.39 -6.57
N PHE A 70 -13.72 -10.31 -5.62
CA PHE A 70 -14.55 -11.51 -5.79
C PHE A 70 -15.90 -11.41 -5.10
N GLY A 71 -16.01 -10.59 -4.06
CA GLY A 71 -17.25 -10.34 -3.35
C GLY A 71 -18.36 -9.78 -4.25
N GLU A 72 -19.59 -10.26 -4.03
CA GLU A 72 -20.78 -9.74 -4.72
C GLU A 72 -21.25 -8.40 -4.14
N LYS A 73 -20.92 -8.13 -2.87
CA LYS A 73 -21.22 -6.87 -2.20
C LYS A 73 -20.24 -5.80 -2.66
N GLU A 74 -20.73 -4.57 -2.81
CA GLU A 74 -19.87 -3.43 -3.09
C GLU A 74 -18.97 -3.12 -1.89
N SER A 75 -17.66 -3.29 -2.09
CA SER A 75 -16.62 -2.93 -1.11
C SER A 75 -16.25 -1.44 -1.20
N LYS A 76 -15.73 -0.88 -0.11
CA LYS A 76 -15.20 0.48 -0.02
C LYS A 76 -13.81 0.46 0.58
N VAL A 77 -12.88 1.11 -0.09
CA VAL A 77 -11.46 1.08 0.27
C VAL A 77 -10.89 2.50 0.21
N ILE A 78 -10.08 2.84 1.20
CA ILE A 78 -9.24 4.02 1.19
C ILE A 78 -7.89 3.63 0.60
N TYR A 79 -7.45 4.38 -0.40
CA TYR A 79 -6.10 4.30 -0.96
C TYR A 79 -5.36 5.57 -0.61
N LEU A 80 -4.17 5.45 -0.01
CA LEU A 80 -3.23 6.56 0.11
C LEU A 80 -2.03 6.31 -0.80
N TYR A 81 -1.70 7.29 -1.64
CA TYR A 81 -0.49 7.29 -2.44
C TYR A 81 0.47 8.33 -1.86
N LEU A 82 1.66 7.88 -1.47
CA LEU A 82 2.62 8.70 -0.74
C LEU A 82 3.92 8.78 -1.53
N ASP A 83 4.34 10.00 -1.88
CA ASP A 83 5.64 10.26 -2.47
C ASP A 83 6.74 9.97 -1.42
N PRO A 84 7.59 8.95 -1.64
CA PRO A 84 8.62 8.57 -0.67
C PRO A 84 9.65 9.68 -0.45
N THR A 85 9.85 10.61 -1.39
CA THR A 85 10.84 11.69 -1.28
C THR A 85 10.52 12.68 -0.16
N LEU A 86 9.25 12.74 0.27
CA LEU A 86 8.80 13.54 1.42
C LEU A 86 9.25 12.94 2.76
N PHE A 87 9.75 11.70 2.78
CA PHE A 87 10.10 10.94 3.97
C PHE A 87 11.57 10.48 3.93
N PRO A 88 12.54 11.41 3.95
CA PRO A 88 13.95 11.09 3.74
C PRO A 88 14.53 10.12 4.78
N SER A 89 13.96 10.07 5.99
CA SER A 89 14.35 9.12 7.04
C SER A 89 14.03 7.66 6.72
N TYR A 90 13.10 7.40 5.79
CA TYR A 90 12.70 6.05 5.36
C TYR A 90 13.05 5.78 3.90
N TYR A 91 13.47 6.81 3.15
CA TYR A 91 13.62 6.72 1.69
C TYR A 91 14.51 5.56 1.25
N LYS A 92 15.68 5.40 1.90
CA LYS A 92 16.62 4.32 1.55
C LYS A 92 16.02 2.94 1.83
N GLU A 93 15.39 2.78 2.98
CA GLU A 93 14.77 1.54 3.44
C GLU A 93 13.60 1.14 2.53
N LEU A 94 12.78 2.11 2.10
CA LEU A 94 11.69 1.92 1.15
C LEU A 94 12.19 1.46 -0.24
N GLN A 95 13.41 1.83 -0.63
CA GLN A 95 14.01 1.36 -1.88
C GLN A 95 14.54 -0.07 -1.79
N ILE A 96 15.07 -0.47 -0.62
CA ILE A 96 15.76 -1.76 -0.43
C ILE A 96 14.81 -2.87 0.01
N TYR A 97 13.85 -2.55 0.89
CA TYR A 97 13.03 -3.55 1.55
C TYR A 97 11.60 -3.56 1.03
N SER A 98 10.86 -4.58 1.44
CA SER A 98 9.40 -4.67 1.37
C SER A 98 8.89 -5.49 2.55
N PRO A 99 7.65 -5.27 3.03
CA PRO A 99 7.08 -6.14 4.05
C PRO A 99 6.99 -7.59 3.57
N LYS A 100 7.36 -8.54 4.42
CA LYS A 100 7.24 -9.97 4.11
C LYS A 100 5.79 -10.38 3.86
N ASN A 101 4.87 -9.82 4.65
CA ASN A 101 3.43 -9.89 4.43
C ASN A 101 2.94 -8.44 4.34
N PRO A 102 2.38 -8.00 3.20
CA PRO A 102 1.92 -6.63 3.03
C PRO A 102 0.64 -6.33 3.81
N VAL A 103 -0.08 -7.34 4.31
CA VAL A 103 -1.37 -7.20 5.00
C VAL A 103 -1.24 -7.39 6.51
N VAL A 104 -1.86 -6.49 7.27
CA VAL A 104 -2.08 -6.58 8.71
C VAL A 104 -3.58 -6.71 8.97
N LYS A 105 -3.97 -7.77 9.70
CA LYS A 105 -5.37 -8.02 10.04
C LYS A 105 -5.88 -7.02 11.07
N LYS A 106 -7.16 -6.64 10.97
CA LYS A 106 -7.85 -5.65 11.81
C LYS A 106 -7.48 -5.71 13.29
N GLU A 107 -7.41 -6.92 13.87
CA GLU A 107 -7.12 -7.13 15.29
C GLU A 107 -5.69 -6.70 15.69
N GLN A 108 -4.81 -6.56 14.71
CA GLN A 108 -3.40 -6.22 14.85
C GLN A 108 -3.07 -4.82 14.31
N VAL A 109 -3.99 -4.17 13.59
CA VAL A 109 -3.76 -2.80 13.10
C VAL A 109 -3.75 -1.85 14.29
N HIS A 110 -2.65 -1.12 14.46
CA HIS A 110 -2.54 -0.15 15.54
C HIS A 110 -3.61 0.96 15.41
N PRO A 111 -4.33 1.33 16.49
CA PRO A 111 -5.38 2.34 16.42
C PRO A 111 -4.92 3.69 15.85
N ASP A 112 -3.67 4.08 16.09
CA ASP A 112 -3.10 5.33 15.56
C ASP A 112 -2.95 5.28 14.03
N VAL A 113 -2.68 4.12 13.44
CA VAL A 113 -2.66 3.93 11.98
C VAL A 113 -4.06 4.16 11.41
N VAL A 114 -5.08 3.56 12.03
CA VAL A 114 -6.49 3.74 11.62
C VAL A 114 -6.90 5.21 11.72
N ASN A 115 -6.56 5.88 12.82
CA ASN A 115 -6.87 7.29 13.04
C ASN A 115 -6.15 8.20 12.04
N ALA A 116 -4.89 7.91 11.72
CA ALA A 116 -4.11 8.64 10.73
C ALA A 116 -4.74 8.52 9.34
N ILE A 117 -5.12 7.31 8.90
CA ILE A 117 -5.75 7.09 7.60
C ILE A 117 -7.09 7.84 7.49
N LYS A 118 -7.92 7.77 8.53
CA LYS A 118 -9.19 8.51 8.58
C LYS A 118 -8.99 10.02 8.50
N TYR A 119 -8.03 10.55 9.25
CA TYR A 119 -7.69 11.97 9.18
C TYR A 119 -7.21 12.38 7.78
N LEU A 120 -6.32 11.59 7.18
CA LEU A 120 -5.73 11.87 5.87
C LEU A 120 -6.76 11.81 4.73
N VAL A 121 -7.79 10.97 4.83
CA VAL A 121 -8.82 10.90 3.78
C VAL A 121 -9.90 11.98 3.90
N GLU A 122 -10.10 12.54 5.10
CA GLU A 122 -11.10 13.59 5.34
C GLU A 122 -10.55 15.01 5.09
N ILE A 123 -9.22 15.18 5.03
CA ILE A 123 -8.61 16.50 4.90
C ILE A 123 -8.64 17.00 3.45
N THR A 124 -9.34 18.11 3.22
CA THR A 124 -9.41 18.78 1.90
C THR A 124 -8.40 19.91 1.76
N GLU A 125 -8.10 20.59 2.87
CA GLU A 125 -7.07 21.62 3.00
C GLU A 125 -6.44 21.48 4.39
N GLY A 126 -5.11 21.44 4.48
CA GLY A 126 -4.43 21.11 5.73
C GLY A 126 -3.01 21.64 5.81
N ASN A 127 -2.52 21.81 7.03
CA ASN A 127 -1.11 22.15 7.24
C ASN A 127 -0.23 20.97 6.75
N PRO A 128 0.68 21.20 5.77
CA PRO A 128 1.52 20.13 5.22
C PRO A 128 2.36 19.40 6.28
N MET A 129 2.78 20.10 7.35
CA MET A 129 3.53 19.49 8.44
C MET A 129 2.71 18.46 9.21
N LEU A 130 1.41 18.74 9.43
CA LEU A 130 0.52 17.79 10.10
C LEU A 130 0.26 16.57 9.21
N ILE A 131 -0.01 16.79 7.92
CA ILE A 131 -0.22 15.71 6.95
C ILE A 131 1.00 14.78 6.93
N GLN A 132 2.21 15.35 6.80
CA GLN A 132 3.44 14.56 6.84
C GLN A 132 3.66 13.84 8.18
N ALA A 133 3.30 14.46 9.31
CA ALA A 133 3.41 13.83 10.62
C ALA A 133 2.51 12.58 10.75
N TYR A 134 1.27 12.64 10.27
CA TYR A 134 0.38 11.48 10.24
C TYR A 134 0.94 10.35 9.37
N VAL A 135 1.49 10.68 8.20
CA VAL A 135 2.13 9.65 7.36
C VAL A 135 3.38 9.08 8.02
N GLN A 136 4.22 9.89 8.65
CA GLN A 136 5.37 9.38 9.40
C GLN A 136 4.96 8.46 10.56
N MET A 137 3.83 8.71 11.20
CA MET A 137 3.29 7.80 12.22
C MET A 137 2.92 6.43 11.62
N ILE A 138 2.25 6.41 10.47
CA ILE A 138 1.95 5.17 9.74
C ILE A 138 3.24 4.42 9.41
N LEU A 139 4.23 5.10 8.80
CA LEU A 139 5.51 4.49 8.43
C LEU A 139 6.28 3.97 9.66
N ALA A 140 6.24 4.70 10.78
CA ALA A 140 6.88 4.26 12.02
C ALA A 140 6.31 2.93 12.54
N HIS A 141 4.98 2.78 12.56
CA HIS A 141 4.33 1.52 12.92
C HIS A 141 4.69 0.39 11.95
N VAL A 142 4.64 0.66 10.64
CA VAL A 142 5.01 -0.32 9.61
C VAL A 142 6.42 -0.85 9.83
N PHE A 143 7.42 0.02 9.99
CA PHE A 143 8.80 -0.41 10.20
C PHE A 143 9.07 -1.01 11.58
N ALA A 144 8.26 -0.70 12.59
CA ALA A 144 8.40 -1.28 13.93
C ALA A 144 7.76 -2.67 14.05
N GLU A 145 6.67 -2.92 13.34
CA GLU A 145 5.79 -4.08 13.59
C GLU A 145 5.80 -5.11 12.45
N MET A 146 6.05 -4.69 11.20
CA MET A 146 6.04 -5.58 10.05
C MET A 146 7.45 -6.15 9.78
N PRO A 147 7.63 -7.47 9.69
CA PRO A 147 8.89 -8.05 9.26
C PRO A 147 9.24 -7.66 7.82
N MET A 148 10.47 -7.17 7.61
CA MET A 148 10.96 -6.74 6.31
C MET A 148 11.80 -7.82 5.63
N ILE A 149 11.73 -7.89 4.31
CA ILE A 149 12.61 -8.69 3.45
C ILE A 149 13.25 -7.79 2.40
N ASP A 150 14.40 -8.22 1.86
CA ASP A 150 14.98 -7.56 0.69
C ASP A 150 14.00 -7.65 -0.48
N LYS A 151 13.82 -6.54 -1.20
CA LYS A 151 12.86 -6.46 -2.31
C LYS A 151 13.17 -7.44 -3.44
N SER A 152 14.44 -7.79 -3.64
CA SER A 152 14.85 -8.82 -4.61
C SER A 152 14.31 -10.22 -4.29
N ALA A 153 13.87 -10.46 -3.05
CA ALA A 153 13.21 -11.71 -2.67
C ALA A 153 11.69 -11.69 -2.95
N VAL A 154 11.11 -10.52 -3.24
CA VAL A 154 9.68 -10.41 -3.56
C VAL A 154 9.46 -10.92 -4.98
N GLY A 155 8.73 -12.03 -5.12
CA GLY A 155 8.40 -12.56 -6.44
C GLY A 155 9.61 -13.10 -7.22
N SER A 156 10.70 -13.49 -6.55
CA SER A 156 11.92 -14.01 -7.20
C SER A 156 11.65 -15.22 -8.13
N ASP A 157 10.65 -16.03 -7.80
CA ASP A 157 10.23 -17.17 -8.61
C ASP A 157 9.10 -16.83 -9.60
N ASP A 158 8.59 -15.59 -9.61
CA ASP A 158 7.46 -15.13 -10.41
C ASP A 158 7.89 -14.78 -11.85
N LEU A 159 7.19 -15.35 -12.83
CA LEU A 159 7.47 -15.12 -14.25
C LEU A 159 7.25 -13.67 -14.69
N ILE A 160 6.35 -12.93 -14.04
CA ILE A 160 6.09 -11.52 -14.34
C ILE A 160 7.26 -10.66 -13.87
N TYR A 161 7.80 -10.91 -12.68
CA TYR A 161 8.99 -10.24 -12.17
C TYR A 161 10.21 -10.54 -13.06
N ASN A 162 10.44 -11.83 -13.35
CA ASN A 162 11.54 -12.26 -14.22
C ASN A 162 11.47 -11.69 -15.65
N ALA A 163 10.29 -11.28 -16.13
CA ALA A 163 10.14 -10.68 -17.45
C ALA A 163 10.52 -9.19 -17.49
N VAL A 164 10.67 -8.53 -16.34
CA VAL A 164 10.93 -7.08 -16.24
C VAL A 164 12.14 -6.71 -15.40
N GLU A 165 12.80 -7.68 -14.78
CA GLU A 165 14.16 -7.54 -14.24
C GLU A 165 15.18 -7.63 -15.40
N TYR A 166 15.88 -6.54 -15.70
CA TYR A 166 16.97 -6.47 -16.69
C TYR A 166 18.22 -5.81 -16.11
#